data_AF-A0A6I3SHG0-F1
#
_entry.id   AF-A0A6I3SHG0-F1
#
_cell.length_a   1.000
_cell.length_b   1.000
_cell.length_c   1.000
_cell.angle_alpha   90.00
_cell.angle_beta   90.00
_cell.angle_gamma   90.00
#
_symmetry.space_group_name_H-M   'P 1'
#
loop_
_entity.id
_entity.type
_entity.pdbx_description
1 polymer ?
#
loop_
_entity_poly.entity_id
_entity_poly.type
_entity_poly.pdbx_seq_one_letter_code
_entity_poly.pdbx_strand_id
1 'polypeptide(L)'
;MSDYILTYSKTKFFPLEPVFADIHIVDIAHSLSLMTRANGHFTHFYSVAQHAINCCKEAQSRSYSERVQLGCLLHDASESYISDLTRPVKRNLPEYFRVEEKLQGLIYERFGLGDLSEAELKQIEAVDDALLHFEFAAMMGIEISDIPPEKTMDHDCSQRDFIDVEKEFLRLFRRLTGEKGGFACVGVDGCKEGWIAVAITEGDVEVDLFPSVEAICLKYGGSDCILIDMPIGLPEDVSDIRPDGAARRILSTRASSVFSVPCRQALYARDYSEANAINRRVMGKGLSHQAFNICGKIKEIDLWLERNPSYKNRLLESHPELCFTMLNAKGEEKIPISENKRTEAGREKRLSLLKGYYDKTSRVEKIMNEDPRLRKMKDDVIDALCLAVTGMLGMKYGLKTIPEKPTHDRRCIPMQIVCVEIPQ
;
A
#
# COMPACT_ATOMS: atom_id res chain seq x y z
N MET A 1 39.85 9.33 -0.86
CA MET A 1 38.42 9.07 -0.52
C MET A 1 37.90 8.14 -1.60
N SER A 2 36.90 7.31 -1.30
CA SER A 2 36.25 6.50 -2.32
C SER A 2 35.42 7.40 -3.25
N ASP A 3 35.47 7.16 -4.55
CA ASP A 3 34.76 7.96 -5.57
C ASP A 3 33.25 7.62 -5.69
N TYR A 4 32.69 6.99 -4.65
CA TYR A 4 31.28 6.58 -4.59
C TYR A 4 30.57 7.16 -3.36
N ILE A 5 29.25 7.32 -3.49
CA ILE A 5 28.31 7.53 -2.38
C ILE A 5 27.56 6.23 -2.08
N LEU A 6 27.04 6.09 -0.87
CA LEU A 6 26.12 5.00 -0.52
C LEU A 6 24.68 5.52 -0.59
N THR A 7 23.87 4.89 -1.42
CA THR A 7 22.44 5.23 -1.56
C THR A 7 21.61 4.60 -0.45
N TYR A 8 20.33 4.99 -0.38
CA TYR A 8 19.37 4.44 0.57
C TYR A 8 19.19 2.92 0.45
N SER A 9 19.18 2.40 -0.77
CA SER A 9 19.14 0.98 -1.09
C SER A 9 20.47 0.24 -0.85
N LYS A 10 21.49 0.96 -0.34
CA LYS A 10 22.86 0.49 -0.05
C LYS A 10 23.67 0.18 -1.31
N THR A 11 23.31 0.79 -2.44
CA THR A 11 24.09 0.73 -3.68
C THR A 11 25.28 1.68 -3.56
N LYS A 12 26.46 1.22 -4.04
CA LYS A 12 27.63 2.09 -4.20
C LYS A 12 27.50 2.81 -5.52
N PHE A 13 27.05 4.06 -5.47
CA PHE A 13 26.79 4.85 -6.66
C PHE A 13 27.98 5.78 -6.96
N PHE A 14 28.40 5.88 -8.22
CA PHE A 14 29.52 6.70 -8.66
C PHE A 14 29.00 7.92 -9.44
N PRO A 15 28.85 9.11 -8.82
CA PRO A 15 28.14 10.22 -9.48
C PRO A 15 28.80 10.75 -10.76
N LEU A 16 30.14 10.67 -10.86
CA LEU A 16 30.89 11.12 -12.04
C LEU A 16 30.91 10.07 -13.17
N GLU A 17 30.72 8.80 -12.81
CA GLU A 17 30.73 7.65 -13.71
C GLU A 17 29.52 6.75 -13.42
N PRO A 18 28.29 7.26 -13.62
CA PRO A 18 27.09 6.56 -13.19
C PRO A 18 26.89 5.26 -13.97
N VAL A 19 26.55 4.19 -13.26
CA VAL A 19 26.25 2.89 -13.83
C VAL A 19 24.73 2.78 -14.01
N PHE A 20 24.28 2.47 -15.23
CA PHE A 20 22.85 2.42 -15.58
C PHE A 20 22.01 1.52 -14.67
N ALA A 21 22.56 0.36 -14.27
CA ALA A 21 21.88 -0.61 -13.41
C ALA A 21 21.72 -0.14 -11.96
N ASP A 22 22.55 0.82 -11.51
CA ASP A 22 22.59 1.31 -10.13
C ASP A 22 21.61 2.47 -9.89
N ILE A 23 20.91 2.92 -10.95
CA ILE A 23 19.86 3.94 -10.85
C ILE A 23 18.56 3.27 -10.40
N HIS A 24 18.13 3.60 -9.19
CA HIS A 24 16.92 3.05 -8.58
C HIS A 24 15.94 4.17 -8.20
N ILE A 25 14.67 4.01 -8.58
CA ILE A 25 13.64 5.02 -8.27
C ILE A 25 13.43 5.23 -6.78
N VAL A 26 13.62 4.18 -5.97
CA VAL A 26 13.51 4.26 -4.51
C VAL A 26 14.59 5.14 -3.89
N ASP A 27 15.79 5.18 -4.49
CA ASP A 27 16.88 6.04 -4.01
C ASP A 27 16.60 7.50 -4.37
N ILE A 28 16.11 7.75 -5.58
CA ILE A 28 15.72 9.08 -6.06
C ILE A 28 14.59 9.62 -5.18
N ALA A 29 13.49 8.88 -5.03
CA ALA A 29 12.34 9.31 -4.24
C ALA A 29 12.69 9.61 -2.78
N HIS A 30 13.50 8.74 -2.16
CA HIS A 30 13.93 8.90 -0.77
C HIS A 30 14.84 10.12 -0.59
N SER A 31 15.83 10.30 -1.45
CA SER A 31 16.74 11.44 -1.35
C SER A 31 16.01 12.77 -1.60
N LEU A 32 15.18 12.83 -2.65
CA LEU A 32 14.46 14.06 -3.00
C LEU A 32 13.39 14.42 -1.97
N SER A 33 12.80 13.45 -1.25
CA SER A 33 11.82 13.73 -0.19
C SER A 33 12.43 14.38 1.04
N LEU A 34 13.73 14.15 1.26
CA LEU A 34 14.52 14.71 2.37
C LEU A 34 15.29 15.99 1.99
N MET A 35 15.41 16.28 0.69
CA MET A 35 16.18 17.43 0.18
C MET A 35 15.33 18.70 0.13
N THR A 36 15.76 19.74 0.84
CA THR A 36 15.07 21.04 0.84
C THR A 36 15.32 21.83 -0.43
N ARG A 37 14.28 22.46 -0.99
CA ARG A 37 14.43 23.46 -2.05
C ARG A 37 14.90 24.81 -1.53
N ALA A 38 15.40 25.63 -2.44
CA ALA A 38 15.87 26.99 -2.20
C ALA A 38 16.89 27.07 -1.05
N ASN A 39 17.72 26.03 -0.89
CA ASN A 39 18.65 25.88 0.24
C ASN A 39 18.00 26.06 1.63
N GLY A 40 16.71 25.73 1.76
CA GLY A 40 15.96 25.86 3.02
C GLY A 40 15.56 27.29 3.38
N HIS A 41 15.58 28.23 2.43
CA HIS A 41 15.18 29.63 2.66
C HIS A 41 13.67 29.89 2.57
N PHE A 42 12.87 28.91 2.16
CA PHE A 42 11.42 29.00 2.27
C PHE A 42 10.98 29.05 3.75
N THR A 43 9.76 29.53 3.98
CA THR A 43 9.22 29.76 5.32
C THR A 43 9.02 28.48 6.15
N HIS A 44 9.02 27.32 5.51
CA HIS A 44 8.95 25.99 6.11
C HIS A 44 9.63 24.94 5.22
N PHE A 45 9.73 23.70 5.72
CA PHE A 45 10.29 22.59 4.94
C PHE A 45 9.44 22.31 3.69
N TYR A 46 10.09 22.38 2.53
CA TYR A 46 9.51 22.07 1.24
C TYR A 46 10.55 21.33 0.40
N SER A 47 10.25 20.10 0.00
CA SER A 47 11.25 19.21 -0.59
C SER A 47 11.26 19.26 -2.11
N VAL A 48 12.39 18.85 -2.71
CA VAL A 48 12.52 18.70 -4.16
C VAL A 48 11.49 17.71 -4.70
N ALA A 49 11.22 16.62 -3.98
CA ALA A 49 10.17 15.67 -4.38
C ALA A 49 8.77 16.31 -4.38
N GLN A 50 8.44 17.18 -3.41
CA GLN A 50 7.16 17.86 -3.38
C GLN A 50 6.98 18.80 -4.58
N HIS A 51 8.04 19.53 -4.95
CA HIS A 51 8.08 20.32 -6.18
C HIS A 51 7.86 19.46 -7.43
N ALA A 52 8.59 18.35 -7.58
CA ALA A 52 8.43 17.45 -8.72
C ALA A 52 7.01 16.86 -8.81
N ILE A 53 6.38 16.53 -7.67
CA ILE A 53 4.97 16.11 -7.60
C ILE A 53 4.04 17.22 -8.11
N ASN A 54 4.26 18.47 -7.66
CA ASN A 54 3.45 19.61 -8.09
C ASN A 54 3.63 19.89 -9.60
N CYS A 55 4.85 19.76 -10.14
CA CYS A 55 5.12 19.82 -11.58
C CYS A 55 4.37 18.72 -12.34
N CYS A 56 4.43 17.47 -11.86
CA CYS A 56 3.68 16.36 -12.46
C CYS A 56 2.16 16.62 -12.49
N LYS A 57 1.59 17.14 -11.41
CA LYS A 57 0.15 17.44 -11.31
C LYS A 57 -0.25 18.62 -12.21
N GLU A 58 0.57 19.67 -12.28
CA GLU A 58 0.34 20.79 -13.20
C GLU A 58 0.37 20.32 -14.65
N ALA A 59 1.35 19.49 -15.04
CA ALA A 59 1.41 18.89 -16.37
C ALA A 59 0.17 18.05 -16.70
N GLN A 60 -0.34 17.28 -15.72
CA GLN A 60 -1.59 16.54 -15.86
C GLN A 60 -2.79 17.47 -16.05
N SER A 61 -2.88 18.54 -15.26
CA SER A 61 -3.95 19.54 -15.32
C SER A 61 -3.93 20.31 -16.65
N ARG A 62 -2.75 20.58 -17.21
CA ARG A 62 -2.55 21.09 -18.57
C ARG A 62 -2.87 20.07 -19.68
N SER A 63 -3.31 18.86 -19.32
CA SER A 63 -3.60 17.77 -20.25
C SER A 63 -2.39 17.34 -21.11
N TYR A 64 -1.17 17.49 -20.57
CA TYR A 64 0.03 17.00 -21.23
C TYR A 64 0.13 15.48 -21.16
N SER A 65 0.92 14.90 -22.08
CA SER A 65 1.08 13.44 -22.19
C SER A 65 1.64 12.84 -20.91
N GLU A 66 1.39 11.54 -20.67
CA GLU A 66 1.97 10.84 -19.51
C GLU A 66 3.51 10.84 -19.54
N ARG A 67 4.12 10.88 -20.73
CA ARG A 67 5.56 11.05 -20.90
C ARG A 67 6.05 12.39 -20.35
N VAL A 68 5.33 13.48 -20.64
CA VAL A 68 5.65 14.81 -20.12
C VAL A 68 5.39 14.88 -18.61
N GLN A 69 4.31 14.27 -18.12
CA GLN A 69 4.06 14.16 -16.68
C GLN A 69 5.20 13.41 -15.96
N LEU A 70 5.71 12.32 -16.54
CA LEU A 70 6.84 11.56 -15.99
C LEU A 70 8.14 12.36 -16.06
N GLY A 71 8.35 13.08 -17.16
CA GLY A 71 9.48 14.02 -17.29
C GLY A 71 9.44 15.09 -16.21
N CYS A 72 8.30 15.72 -15.96
CA CYS A 72 8.11 16.66 -14.86
C CYS A 72 8.38 16.04 -13.48
N LEU A 73 8.01 14.77 -13.27
CA LEU A 73 8.28 14.08 -12.01
C LEU A 73 9.78 13.78 -11.82
N LEU A 74 10.53 13.60 -12.91
CA LEU A 74 11.92 13.16 -12.88
C LEU A 74 12.94 14.25 -13.23
N HIS A 75 12.52 15.49 -13.52
CA HIS A 75 13.43 16.51 -14.08
C HIS A 75 14.59 16.89 -13.16
N ASP A 76 14.37 16.87 -11.84
CA ASP A 76 15.39 17.10 -10.80
C ASP A 76 15.98 15.78 -10.24
N ALA A 77 15.76 14.63 -10.89
CA ALA A 77 16.16 13.33 -10.35
C ALA A 77 17.68 13.19 -10.14
N SER A 78 18.50 13.82 -10.98
CA SER A 78 19.96 13.84 -10.83
C SER A 78 20.41 14.45 -9.50
N GLU A 79 19.67 15.41 -8.94
CA GLU A 79 19.99 16.05 -7.66
C GLU A 79 20.07 15.04 -6.50
N SER A 80 19.36 13.92 -6.59
CA SER A 80 19.45 12.82 -5.60
C SER A 80 20.86 12.24 -5.43
N TYR A 81 21.73 12.39 -6.44
CA TYR A 81 23.10 11.87 -6.41
C TYR A 81 24.18 12.97 -6.34
N ILE A 82 23.85 14.22 -6.72
CA ILE A 82 24.83 15.33 -6.81
C ILE A 82 24.43 16.62 -6.06
N SER A 83 23.29 16.62 -5.34
CA SER A 83 22.69 17.73 -4.58
C SER A 83 21.97 18.80 -5.42
N ASP A 84 20.91 19.42 -4.87
CA ASP A 84 20.30 20.65 -5.41
C ASP A 84 21.30 21.81 -5.29
N LEU A 85 21.62 22.44 -6.42
CA LEU A 85 22.40 23.68 -6.47
C LEU A 85 21.56 24.82 -7.03
N THR A 86 21.43 25.89 -6.23
CA THR A 86 20.67 27.08 -6.65
C THR A 86 21.13 27.62 -8.02
N ARG A 87 20.14 28.00 -8.84
CA ARG A 87 20.30 28.47 -10.23
C ARG A 87 21.41 29.52 -10.43
N PRO A 88 21.64 30.52 -9.54
CA PRO A 88 22.72 31.49 -9.71
C PRO A 88 24.14 30.89 -9.60
N VAL A 89 24.34 29.90 -8.74
CA VAL A 89 25.64 29.24 -8.55
C VAL A 89 25.93 28.31 -9.73
N LYS A 90 24.93 27.53 -10.14
CA LYS A 90 25.00 26.56 -11.23
C LYS A 90 25.54 27.14 -12.55
N ARG A 91 25.16 28.39 -12.88
CA ARG A 91 25.64 29.13 -14.07
C ARG A 91 27.17 29.32 -14.12
N ASN A 92 27.85 29.21 -12.99
CA ASN A 92 29.29 29.44 -12.88
C ASN A 92 30.09 28.13 -12.69
N LEU A 93 29.44 26.96 -12.80
CA LEU A 93 30.06 25.65 -12.59
C LEU A 93 29.90 24.74 -13.84
N PRO A 94 30.71 24.94 -14.90
CA PRO A 94 30.55 24.22 -16.16
C PRO A 94 30.75 22.70 -16.04
N GLU A 95 31.64 22.24 -15.16
CA GLU A 95 31.83 20.80 -14.94
C GLU A 95 30.66 20.16 -14.21
N TYR A 96 30.01 20.89 -13.28
CA TYR A 96 28.80 20.41 -12.62
C TYR A 96 27.68 20.20 -13.64
N PHE A 97 27.46 21.17 -14.53
CA PHE A 97 26.45 21.08 -15.58
C PHE A 97 26.66 19.86 -16.48
N ARG A 98 27.91 19.58 -16.89
CA ARG A 98 28.22 18.39 -17.71
C ARG A 98 27.91 17.08 -17.01
N VAL A 99 28.24 16.99 -15.71
CA VAL A 99 27.98 15.79 -14.90
C VAL A 99 26.48 15.59 -14.74
N GLU A 100 25.77 16.66 -14.40
CA GLU A 100 24.32 16.64 -14.21
C GLU A 100 23.58 16.29 -15.51
N GLU A 101 23.90 16.93 -16.63
CA GLU A 101 23.27 16.65 -17.93
C GLU A 101 23.46 15.19 -18.33
N LYS A 102 24.68 14.65 -18.16
CA LYS A 102 24.98 13.24 -18.42
C LYS A 102 24.17 12.31 -17.51
N LEU A 103 24.11 12.60 -16.22
CA LEU A 103 23.39 11.79 -15.25
C LEU A 103 21.87 11.85 -15.47
N GLN A 104 21.33 13.04 -15.69
CA GLN A 104 19.91 13.27 -15.96
C GLN A 104 19.48 12.57 -17.25
N GLY A 105 20.29 12.65 -18.30
CA GLY A 105 20.05 11.89 -19.54
C GLY A 105 20.02 10.38 -19.31
N LEU A 106 20.94 9.85 -18.50
CA LEU A 106 20.98 8.42 -18.16
C LEU A 106 19.77 7.99 -17.31
N ILE A 107 19.30 8.84 -16.39
CA ILE A 107 18.08 8.62 -15.61
C ILE A 107 16.85 8.59 -16.52
N TYR A 108 16.74 9.55 -17.45
CA TYR A 108 15.66 9.54 -18.44
C TYR A 108 15.68 8.29 -19.30
N GLU A 109 16.84 7.90 -19.82
CA GLU A 109 16.98 6.64 -20.56
C GLU A 109 16.54 5.43 -19.72
N ARG A 110 16.97 5.36 -18.47
CA ARG A 110 16.63 4.29 -17.52
C ARG A 110 15.12 4.13 -17.31
N PHE A 111 14.37 5.23 -17.38
CA PHE A 111 12.93 5.25 -17.14
C PHE A 111 12.09 5.50 -18.41
N GLY A 112 12.66 5.22 -19.59
CA GLY A 112 11.92 5.20 -20.86
C GLY A 112 11.65 6.59 -21.46
N LEU A 113 12.43 7.59 -21.07
CA LEU A 113 12.36 8.98 -21.52
C LEU A 113 13.61 9.43 -22.31
N GLY A 114 14.49 8.50 -22.70
CA GLY A 114 15.72 8.82 -23.44
C GLY A 114 15.48 9.42 -24.84
N ASP A 115 14.24 9.36 -25.34
CA ASP A 115 13.81 9.82 -26.66
C ASP A 115 12.79 10.98 -26.59
N LEU A 116 12.75 11.74 -25.49
CA LEU A 116 11.90 12.93 -25.39
C LEU A 116 12.19 13.92 -26.52
N SER A 117 11.12 14.40 -27.16
CA SER A 117 11.19 15.41 -28.21
C SER A 117 11.48 16.81 -27.63
N GLU A 118 12.01 17.72 -28.45
CA GLU A 118 12.20 19.12 -28.04
C GLU A 118 10.91 19.79 -27.56
N ALA A 119 9.76 19.40 -28.12
CA ALA A 119 8.46 19.92 -27.70
C ALA A 119 8.09 19.45 -26.29
N GLU A 120 8.33 18.18 -25.97
CA GLU A 120 8.09 17.62 -24.64
C GLU A 120 9.05 18.24 -23.60
N LEU A 121 10.33 18.42 -23.94
CA LEU A 121 11.31 19.07 -23.07
C LEU A 121 10.92 20.52 -22.74
N LYS A 122 10.46 21.28 -23.74
CA LYS A 122 9.94 22.64 -23.53
C LYS A 122 8.70 22.67 -22.64
N GLN A 123 7.83 21.66 -22.72
CA GLN A 123 6.67 21.55 -21.83
C GLN A 123 7.10 21.30 -20.37
N ILE A 124 8.10 20.45 -20.15
CA ILE A 124 8.66 20.17 -18.82
C ILE A 124 9.28 21.44 -18.24
N GLU A 125 10.15 22.12 -18.99
CA GLU A 125 10.80 23.38 -18.58
C GLU A 125 9.76 24.47 -18.26
N ALA A 126 8.72 24.61 -19.09
CA ALA A 126 7.66 25.60 -18.87
C ALA A 126 6.77 25.29 -17.64
N VAL A 127 6.76 24.05 -17.17
CA VAL A 127 6.07 23.67 -15.93
C VAL A 127 6.97 23.96 -14.72
N ASP A 128 8.25 23.56 -14.77
CA ASP A 128 9.22 23.85 -13.70
C ASP A 128 9.35 25.36 -13.44
N ASP A 129 9.61 26.17 -14.47
CA ASP A 129 9.71 27.62 -14.34
C ASP A 129 8.40 28.25 -13.79
N ALA A 130 7.25 27.68 -14.13
CA ALA A 130 5.97 28.13 -13.59
C ALA A 130 5.85 27.82 -12.09
N LEU A 131 6.20 26.60 -11.68
CA LEU A 131 6.18 26.21 -10.27
C LEU A 131 7.16 27.03 -9.44
N LEU A 132 8.36 27.30 -9.95
CA LEU A 132 9.33 28.17 -9.30
C LEU A 132 8.71 29.54 -8.97
N HIS A 133 7.98 30.15 -9.90
CA HIS A 133 7.30 31.42 -9.64
C HIS A 133 6.26 31.31 -8.53
N PHE A 134 5.36 30.32 -8.61
CA PHE A 134 4.28 30.17 -7.64
C PHE A 134 4.76 29.75 -6.25
N GLU A 135 5.86 28.99 -6.15
CA GLU A 135 6.52 28.63 -4.89
C GLU A 135 7.03 29.88 -4.15
N PHE A 136 7.75 30.76 -4.85
CA PHE A 136 8.23 32.01 -4.26
C PHE A 136 7.09 32.97 -3.91
N ALA A 137 6.07 33.06 -4.76
CA ALA A 137 4.90 33.89 -4.47
C ALA A 137 4.16 33.38 -3.21
N ALA A 138 3.93 32.07 -3.10
CA ALA A 138 3.19 31.46 -1.99
C ALA A 138 3.96 31.45 -0.67
N MET A 139 5.25 31.09 -0.69
CA MET A 139 6.03 30.87 0.53
C MET A 139 6.82 32.11 0.97
N MET A 140 7.13 33.03 0.05
CA MET A 140 7.95 34.22 0.33
C MET A 140 7.22 35.54 0.04
N GLY A 141 6.08 35.52 -0.64
CA GLY A 141 5.39 36.73 -1.08
C GLY A 141 6.14 37.52 -2.15
N ILE A 142 7.01 36.85 -2.92
CA ILE A 142 7.86 37.47 -3.95
C ILE A 142 7.45 36.95 -5.32
N GLU A 143 7.11 37.86 -6.23
CA GLU A 143 6.96 37.55 -7.65
C GLU A 143 8.32 37.67 -8.35
N ILE A 144 8.83 36.55 -8.86
CA ILE A 144 10.16 36.49 -9.51
C ILE A 144 10.13 36.77 -11.01
N SER A 145 8.93 36.89 -11.60
CA SER A 145 8.71 37.21 -13.02
C SER A 145 7.75 38.38 -13.11
N ASP A 146 8.03 39.34 -13.99
CA ASP A 146 7.18 40.52 -14.22
C ASP A 146 5.79 40.14 -14.78
N ILE A 147 5.73 39.03 -15.52
CA ILE A 147 4.49 38.45 -16.05
C ILE A 147 4.34 37.07 -15.41
N PRO A 148 3.32 36.87 -14.55
CA PRO A 148 3.05 35.57 -13.96
C PRO A 148 2.78 34.51 -15.05
N PRO A 149 3.40 33.33 -14.98
CA PRO A 149 3.11 32.23 -15.88
C PRO A 149 1.68 31.73 -15.67
N GLU A 150 1.13 31.01 -16.64
CA GLU A 150 -0.20 30.40 -16.46
C GLU A 150 -0.12 29.16 -15.54
N LYS A 151 -1.13 29.01 -14.68
CA LYS A 151 -1.38 27.76 -13.94
C LYS A 151 -2.79 27.26 -14.21
N THR A 152 -2.95 25.95 -14.16
CA THR A 152 -4.25 25.30 -14.36
C THR A 152 -4.81 24.68 -13.08
N MET A 153 -4.01 24.64 -12.01
CA MET A 153 -4.42 24.20 -10.68
C MET A 153 -3.71 24.99 -9.58
N ASP A 154 -4.20 24.87 -8.35
CA ASP A 154 -3.49 25.32 -7.15
C ASP A 154 -2.48 24.28 -6.70
N HIS A 155 -1.25 24.72 -6.41
CA HIS A 155 -0.16 23.86 -5.97
C HIS A 155 -0.12 23.78 -4.44
N ASP A 156 0.14 22.58 -3.91
CA ASP A 156 0.28 22.38 -2.47
C ASP A 156 1.69 22.79 -2.03
N CYS A 157 1.81 24.03 -1.57
CA CYS A 157 3.02 24.59 -0.98
C CYS A 157 3.02 24.48 0.56
N SER A 158 2.12 23.70 1.18
CA SER A 158 2.13 23.49 2.63
C SER A 158 3.28 22.56 3.05
N GLN A 159 3.68 22.63 4.33
CA GLN A 159 4.67 21.69 4.87
C GLN A 159 4.06 20.28 4.93
N ARG A 160 4.75 19.32 4.32
CA ARG A 160 4.36 17.91 4.30
C ARG A 160 5.39 17.00 4.95
N ASP A 161 4.94 15.86 5.47
CA ASP A 161 5.82 14.81 5.97
C ASP A 161 6.58 14.16 4.80
N PHE A 162 7.90 13.98 4.97
CA PHE A 162 8.77 13.47 3.91
C PHE A 162 8.43 12.02 3.52
N ILE A 163 7.89 11.20 4.44
CA ILE A 163 7.47 9.82 4.14
C ILE A 163 6.25 9.85 3.21
N ASP A 164 5.30 10.75 3.47
CA ASP A 164 4.09 10.88 2.63
C ASP A 164 4.42 11.46 1.25
N VAL A 165 5.37 12.39 1.17
CA VAL A 165 5.89 12.91 -0.10
C VAL A 165 6.61 11.81 -0.89
N GLU A 166 7.50 11.04 -0.25
CA GLU A 166 8.19 9.90 -0.90
C GLU A 166 7.19 8.88 -1.46
N LYS A 167 6.19 8.50 -0.66
CA LYS A 167 5.14 7.56 -1.09
C LYS A 167 4.35 8.08 -2.28
N GLU A 168 3.98 9.36 -2.28
CA GLU A 168 3.24 9.96 -3.40
C GLU A 168 4.11 10.05 -4.67
N PHE A 169 5.37 10.42 -4.54
CA PHE A 169 6.32 10.43 -5.66
C PHE A 169 6.40 9.04 -6.31
N LEU A 170 6.62 8.00 -5.51
CA LEU A 170 6.68 6.62 -5.99
C LEU A 170 5.35 6.17 -6.61
N ARG A 171 4.22 6.61 -6.06
CA ARG A 171 2.88 6.33 -6.59
C ARG A 171 2.72 6.90 -8.00
N LEU A 172 3.02 8.19 -8.17
CA LEU A 172 2.93 8.86 -9.48
C LEU A 172 3.88 8.23 -10.49
N PHE A 173 5.10 7.91 -10.09
CA PHE A 173 6.07 7.24 -10.96
C PHE A 173 5.55 5.90 -11.48
N ARG A 174 5.04 5.04 -10.58
CA ARG A 174 4.47 3.72 -10.95
C ARG A 174 3.29 3.86 -11.89
N ARG A 175 2.38 4.79 -11.59
CA ARG A 175 1.22 5.12 -12.44
C ARG A 175 1.65 5.47 -13.87
N LEU A 176 2.67 6.30 -14.01
CA LEU A 176 3.10 6.87 -15.29
C LEU A 176 4.01 5.95 -16.12
N THR A 177 4.80 5.12 -15.47
CA THR A 177 5.68 4.17 -16.18
C THR A 177 4.95 2.90 -16.59
N GLY A 178 3.74 2.68 -16.07
CA GLY A 178 3.08 1.38 -16.17
C GLY A 178 3.92 0.26 -15.54
N GLU A 179 4.98 0.58 -14.78
CA GLU A 179 5.60 -0.38 -13.89
C GLU A 179 4.48 -0.87 -13.00
N LYS A 180 4.22 -2.18 -13.06
CA LYS A 180 3.38 -2.87 -12.08
C LYS A 180 4.09 -2.80 -10.73
N GLY A 181 4.12 -1.63 -10.11
CA GLY A 181 4.31 -1.48 -8.68
C GLY A 181 3.15 -2.24 -8.05
N GLY A 182 3.44 -3.46 -7.60
CA GLY A 182 2.48 -4.50 -7.24
C GLY A 182 1.61 -4.16 -6.03
N PHE A 183 0.64 -3.27 -6.28
CA PHE A 183 -0.76 -3.29 -5.90
C PHE A 183 -1.16 -2.79 -4.49
N ALA A 184 -2.21 -1.96 -4.49
CA ALA A 184 -2.78 -1.29 -3.34
C ALA A 184 -3.95 -2.11 -2.77
N CYS A 185 -3.69 -2.72 -1.63
CA CYS A 185 -4.60 -3.55 -0.83
C CYS A 185 -4.88 -4.94 -1.39
N VAL A 186 -4.38 -5.94 -0.67
CA VAL A 186 -4.57 -7.36 -0.95
C VAL A 186 -5.47 -7.95 0.12
N GLY A 187 -6.53 -8.62 -0.30
CA GLY A 187 -7.38 -9.43 0.57
C GLY A 187 -7.09 -10.90 0.35
N VAL A 188 -6.97 -11.66 1.45
CA VAL A 188 -6.54 -13.05 1.44
C VAL A 188 -7.51 -13.93 2.23
N ASP A 189 -7.94 -15.04 1.64
CA ASP A 189 -8.73 -16.05 2.33
C ASP A 189 -8.10 -17.45 2.22
N GLY A 190 -8.28 -18.25 3.27
CA GLY A 190 -7.74 -19.60 3.38
C GLY A 190 -8.67 -20.64 2.76
N CYS A 191 -8.22 -21.31 1.69
CA CYS A 191 -9.01 -22.35 1.02
C CYS A 191 -8.34 -23.73 1.12
N LYS A 192 -9.01 -24.78 0.62
CA LYS A 192 -8.48 -26.16 0.65
C LYS A 192 -7.19 -26.35 -0.16
N GLU A 193 -7.05 -25.62 -1.25
CA GLU A 193 -5.92 -25.73 -2.19
C GLU A 193 -4.76 -24.80 -1.83
N GLY A 194 -4.84 -24.07 -0.72
CA GLY A 194 -3.87 -23.04 -0.35
C GLY A 194 -4.59 -21.75 0.03
N TRP A 195 -4.25 -20.64 -0.61
CA TRP A 195 -4.73 -19.31 -0.27
C TRP A 195 -5.24 -18.62 -1.52
N ILE A 196 -6.44 -18.05 -1.46
CA ILE A 196 -6.94 -17.17 -2.51
C ILE A 196 -6.57 -15.74 -2.13
N ALA A 197 -5.95 -15.00 -3.05
CA ALA A 197 -5.75 -13.58 -2.87
C ALA A 197 -6.40 -12.79 -4.01
N VAL A 198 -7.04 -11.68 -3.63
CA VAL A 198 -7.54 -10.67 -4.54
C VAL A 198 -6.73 -9.40 -4.29
N ALA A 199 -6.03 -8.93 -5.31
CA ALA A 199 -5.22 -7.72 -5.23
C ALA A 199 -5.90 -6.60 -6.03
N ILE A 200 -6.32 -5.55 -5.33
CA ILE A 200 -6.78 -4.32 -5.98
C ILE A 200 -5.56 -3.50 -6.36
N THR A 201 -5.55 -2.98 -7.57
CA THR A 201 -4.44 -2.23 -8.15
C THR A 201 -4.94 -0.87 -8.60
N GLU A 202 -4.03 0.08 -8.86
CA GLU A 202 -4.44 1.41 -9.33
C GLU A 202 -5.29 1.37 -10.61
N GLY A 203 -5.08 0.35 -11.45
CA GLY A 203 -5.76 0.21 -12.74
C GLY A 203 -6.60 -1.05 -12.91
N ASP A 204 -6.56 -2.00 -11.99
CA ASP A 204 -7.13 -3.33 -12.22
C ASP A 204 -7.35 -4.16 -10.94
N VAL A 205 -7.74 -5.44 -11.12
CA VAL A 205 -7.82 -6.45 -10.08
C VAL A 205 -7.18 -7.76 -10.55
N GLU A 206 -6.37 -8.35 -9.69
CA GLU A 206 -5.83 -9.70 -9.88
C GLU A 206 -6.50 -10.67 -8.90
N VAL A 207 -6.69 -11.92 -9.33
CA VAL A 207 -7.21 -13.01 -8.49
C VAL A 207 -6.32 -14.21 -8.72
N ASP A 208 -5.64 -14.66 -7.67
CA ASP A 208 -4.63 -15.71 -7.76
C ASP A 208 -4.76 -16.71 -6.61
N LEU A 209 -4.36 -17.95 -6.90
CA LEU A 209 -4.27 -19.03 -5.93
C LEU A 209 -2.80 -19.26 -5.56
N PHE A 210 -2.49 -19.29 -4.27
CA PHE A 210 -1.15 -19.44 -3.73
C PHE A 210 -1.02 -20.69 -2.87
N PRO A 211 0.13 -21.38 -2.93
CA PRO A 211 0.38 -22.54 -2.07
C PRO A 211 0.67 -22.13 -0.61
N SER A 212 1.14 -20.90 -0.37
CA SER A 212 1.56 -20.42 0.95
C SER A 212 1.40 -18.90 1.12
N VAL A 213 1.36 -18.44 2.37
CA VAL A 213 1.41 -17.02 2.76
C VAL A 213 2.74 -16.39 2.34
N GLU A 214 3.83 -17.15 2.35
CA GLU A 214 5.13 -16.71 1.85
C GLU A 214 5.04 -16.32 0.37
N ALA A 215 4.40 -17.15 -0.47
CA ALA A 215 4.24 -16.85 -1.89
C ALA A 215 3.40 -15.57 -2.12
N ILE A 216 2.37 -15.35 -1.30
CA ILE A 216 1.58 -14.11 -1.30
C ILE A 216 2.48 -12.93 -0.93
N CYS A 217 3.19 -13.01 0.20
CA CYS A 217 4.03 -11.94 0.71
C CYS A 217 5.22 -11.62 -0.22
N LEU A 218 5.74 -12.60 -0.96
CA LEU A 218 6.75 -12.39 -2.00
C LEU A 218 6.18 -11.69 -3.23
N LYS A 219 5.01 -12.12 -3.72
CA LYS A 219 4.36 -11.48 -4.89
C LYS A 219 3.91 -10.06 -4.57
N TYR A 220 3.31 -9.86 -3.39
CA TYR A 220 2.73 -8.59 -2.96
C TYR A 220 3.58 -7.88 -1.90
N GLY A 221 4.90 -8.13 -1.87
CA GLY A 221 5.80 -7.54 -0.88
C GLY A 221 5.89 -6.01 -0.92
N GLY A 222 5.46 -5.40 -2.03
CA GLY A 222 5.34 -3.95 -2.22
C GLY A 222 3.98 -3.35 -1.81
N SER A 223 2.99 -4.15 -1.39
CA SER A 223 1.64 -3.65 -1.12
C SER A 223 1.56 -2.82 0.15
N ASP A 224 0.70 -1.81 0.16
CA ASP A 224 0.47 -0.96 1.34
C ASP A 224 -0.22 -1.70 2.49
N CYS A 225 -1.05 -2.70 2.18
CA CYS A 225 -1.85 -3.44 3.17
C CYS A 225 -2.20 -4.85 2.67
N ILE A 226 -2.02 -5.87 3.53
CA ILE A 226 -2.51 -7.24 3.28
C ILE A 226 -3.46 -7.62 4.42
N LEU A 227 -4.74 -7.77 4.10
CA LEU A 227 -5.77 -8.23 5.03
C LEU A 227 -6.05 -9.70 4.81
N ILE A 228 -5.99 -10.51 5.87
CA ILE A 228 -6.15 -11.97 5.79
C ILE A 228 -7.24 -12.48 6.73
N ASP A 229 -8.12 -13.38 6.23
CA ASP A 229 -9.14 -14.07 7.03
C ASP A 229 -8.53 -15.21 7.84
N MET A 230 -7.62 -14.86 8.73
CA MET A 230 -6.98 -15.83 9.61
C MET A 230 -6.52 -15.15 10.90
N PRO A 231 -6.67 -15.80 12.06
CA PRO A 231 -6.19 -15.27 13.33
C PRO A 231 -4.70 -14.89 13.32
N ILE A 232 -4.38 -13.67 13.74
CA ILE A 232 -3.03 -13.15 13.95
C ILE A 232 -2.92 -12.60 15.37
N GLY A 233 -1.85 -12.97 16.06
CA GLY A 233 -1.72 -12.73 17.50
C GLY A 233 -2.49 -13.81 18.27
N LEU A 234 -1.75 -14.69 18.97
CA LEU A 234 -2.30 -15.93 19.53
C LEU A 234 -2.23 -15.91 21.05
N PRO A 235 -3.30 -16.33 21.75
CA PRO A 235 -3.29 -16.41 23.20
C PRO A 235 -2.38 -17.57 23.65
N GLU A 236 -1.65 -17.38 24.73
CA GLU A 236 -0.85 -18.41 25.38
C GLU A 236 -1.35 -18.77 26.78
N ASP A 237 -2.24 -17.95 27.35
CA ASP A 237 -2.97 -18.23 28.58
C ASP A 237 -4.31 -17.48 28.64
N VAL A 238 -5.08 -17.70 29.72
CA VAL A 238 -6.43 -17.13 29.89
C VAL A 238 -6.45 -15.60 30.04
N SER A 239 -5.32 -14.97 30.33
CA SER A 239 -5.23 -13.50 30.44
C SER A 239 -5.07 -12.81 29.09
N ASP A 240 -4.70 -13.56 28.04
CA ASP A 240 -4.61 -13.05 26.67
C ASP A 240 -6.01 -12.89 26.05
N ILE A 241 -6.52 -11.66 26.11
CA ILE A 241 -7.85 -11.33 25.59
C ILE A 241 -7.77 -11.07 24.08
N ARG A 242 -8.24 -12.06 23.31
CA ARG A 242 -8.43 -11.97 21.85
C ARG A 242 -9.65 -11.10 21.47
N PRO A 243 -9.64 -10.48 20.27
CA PRO A 243 -10.73 -9.66 19.73
C PRO A 243 -12.01 -10.44 19.40
N ASP A 244 -11.97 -11.77 19.35
CA ASP A 244 -13.09 -12.63 18.93
C ASP A 244 -14.41 -12.28 19.65
N GLY A 245 -14.34 -12.02 20.96
CA GLY A 245 -15.51 -11.66 21.76
C GLY A 245 -16.09 -10.29 21.42
N ALA A 246 -15.24 -9.33 21.07
CA ALA A 246 -15.67 -8.00 20.62
C ALA A 246 -16.29 -8.06 19.22
N ALA A 247 -15.69 -8.83 18.30
CA ALA A 247 -16.24 -9.05 16.97
C ALA A 247 -17.62 -9.74 17.03
N ARG A 248 -17.80 -10.75 17.89
CA ARG A 248 -19.10 -11.41 18.08
C ARG A 248 -20.21 -10.47 18.53
N ARG A 249 -19.91 -9.48 19.39
CA ARG A 249 -20.89 -8.47 19.82
C ARG A 249 -21.35 -7.60 18.66
N ILE A 250 -20.44 -7.24 17.75
CA ILE A 250 -20.77 -6.47 16.54
C ILE A 250 -21.62 -7.29 15.57
N LEU A 251 -21.27 -8.56 15.37
CA LEU A 251 -22.00 -9.45 14.46
C LEU A 251 -23.40 -9.85 14.96
N SER A 252 -23.66 -9.70 16.26
CA SER A 252 -24.97 -9.97 16.88
C SER A 252 -25.56 -11.34 16.46
N THR A 253 -26.56 -11.37 15.57
CA THR A 253 -27.19 -12.60 15.04
C THR A 253 -26.23 -13.50 14.26
N ARG A 254 -25.06 -13.00 13.85
CA ARG A 254 -23.99 -13.73 13.17
C ARG A 254 -22.78 -14.02 14.06
N ALA A 255 -22.93 -13.95 15.38
CA ALA A 255 -21.82 -14.21 16.31
C ALA A 255 -21.15 -15.59 16.12
N SER A 256 -21.85 -16.59 15.59
CA SER A 256 -21.27 -17.92 15.33
C SER A 256 -20.25 -17.95 14.19
N SER A 257 -20.18 -16.92 13.34
CA SER A 257 -19.20 -16.84 12.25
C SER A 257 -17.77 -16.65 12.78
N VAL A 258 -17.61 -16.05 13.95
CA VAL A 258 -16.30 -15.86 14.60
C VAL A 258 -16.13 -16.92 15.69
N PHE A 259 -15.27 -17.90 15.44
CA PHE A 259 -14.92 -18.93 16.41
C PHE A 259 -13.96 -18.38 17.49
N SER A 260 -13.67 -19.16 18.53
CA SER A 260 -12.65 -18.80 19.52
C SER A 260 -11.30 -19.37 19.09
N VAL A 261 -10.29 -18.50 18.97
CA VAL A 261 -8.97 -18.89 18.48
C VAL A 261 -8.28 -19.85 19.46
N PRO A 262 -7.66 -20.95 18.99
CA PRO A 262 -6.89 -21.85 19.85
C PRO A 262 -5.69 -21.14 20.48
N CYS A 263 -5.26 -21.60 21.65
CA CYS A 263 -3.98 -21.18 22.21
C CYS A 263 -2.80 -21.58 21.33
N ARG A 264 -1.76 -20.76 21.30
CA ARG A 264 -0.56 -20.95 20.48
C ARG A 264 -0.03 -22.39 20.55
N GLN A 265 0.03 -22.95 21.75
CA GLN A 265 0.55 -24.27 22.04
C GLN A 265 -0.25 -25.39 21.35
N ALA A 266 -1.56 -25.22 21.18
CA ALA A 266 -2.42 -26.21 20.52
C ALA A 266 -2.15 -26.32 19.01
N LEU A 267 -1.60 -25.28 18.36
CA LEU A 267 -1.26 -25.32 16.93
C LEU A 267 -0.10 -26.26 16.62
N TYR A 268 0.76 -26.53 17.61
CA TYR A 268 1.96 -27.36 17.46
C TYR A 268 1.73 -28.81 17.89
N ALA A 269 0.50 -29.16 18.29
CA ALA A 269 0.11 -30.53 18.59
C ALA A 269 0.11 -31.43 17.35
N ARG A 270 0.29 -32.74 17.55
CA ARG A 270 0.36 -33.74 16.48
C ARG A 270 -1.01 -34.11 15.93
N ASP A 271 -2.03 -34.11 16.78
CA ASP A 271 -3.39 -34.48 16.43
C ASP A 271 -4.43 -33.67 17.22
N TYR A 272 -5.70 -33.86 16.87
CA TYR A 272 -6.82 -33.16 17.51
C TYR A 272 -6.95 -33.48 18.99
N SER A 273 -6.66 -34.72 19.41
CA SER A 273 -6.79 -35.14 20.80
C SER A 273 -5.81 -34.37 21.68
N GLU A 274 -4.54 -34.32 21.25
CA GLU A 274 -3.48 -33.55 21.90
C GLU A 274 -3.77 -32.05 21.87
N ALA A 275 -4.19 -31.50 20.72
CA ALA A 275 -4.53 -30.08 20.58
C ALA A 275 -5.67 -29.66 21.52
N ASN A 276 -6.74 -30.45 21.58
CA ASN A 276 -7.89 -30.19 22.44
C ASN A 276 -7.53 -30.34 23.93
N ALA A 277 -6.70 -31.33 24.29
CA ALA A 277 -6.21 -31.47 25.66
C ALA A 277 -5.37 -30.26 26.10
N ILE A 278 -4.45 -29.80 25.24
CA ILE A 278 -3.65 -28.60 25.47
C ILE A 278 -4.55 -27.37 25.61
N ASN A 279 -5.50 -27.17 24.69
CA ASN A 279 -6.39 -26.01 24.72
C ASN A 279 -7.28 -25.98 25.96
N ARG A 280 -7.79 -27.14 26.41
CA ARG A 280 -8.54 -27.25 27.68
C ARG A 280 -7.69 -26.87 28.87
N ARG A 281 -6.45 -27.35 28.92
CA ARG A 281 -5.52 -27.06 30.01
C ARG A 281 -5.13 -25.58 30.07
N VAL A 282 -4.86 -24.95 28.91
CA VAL A 282 -4.35 -23.59 28.82
C VAL A 282 -5.46 -22.55 28.89
N MET A 283 -6.56 -22.75 28.16
CA MET A 283 -7.65 -21.78 28.01
C MET A 283 -8.91 -22.11 28.82
N GLY A 284 -8.94 -23.26 29.50
CA GLY A 284 -10.13 -23.75 30.20
C GLY A 284 -11.28 -24.18 29.28
N LYS A 285 -11.07 -24.25 27.96
CA LYS A 285 -12.11 -24.53 26.95
C LYS A 285 -11.66 -25.56 25.92
N GLY A 286 -12.61 -26.37 25.46
CA GLY A 286 -12.36 -27.34 24.38
C GLY A 286 -12.08 -26.68 23.05
N LEU A 287 -11.34 -27.39 22.19
CA LEU A 287 -11.09 -27.02 20.82
C LEU A 287 -12.11 -27.70 19.90
N SER A 288 -12.75 -26.97 18.99
CA SER A 288 -13.65 -27.57 18.00
C SER A 288 -12.88 -28.14 16.82
N HIS A 289 -13.44 -29.13 16.11
CA HIS A 289 -12.84 -29.65 14.87
C HIS A 289 -12.70 -28.56 13.79
N GLN A 290 -13.64 -27.62 13.71
CA GLN A 290 -13.55 -26.49 12.78
C GLN A 290 -12.32 -25.64 13.06
N ALA A 291 -12.08 -25.28 14.32
CA ALA A 291 -10.90 -24.50 14.72
C ALA A 291 -9.60 -25.31 14.55
N PHE A 292 -9.64 -26.62 14.78
CA PHE A 292 -8.48 -27.50 14.56
C PHE A 292 -8.09 -27.59 13.08
N ASN A 293 -9.06 -27.68 12.16
CA ASN A 293 -8.81 -27.83 10.73
C ASN A 293 -8.04 -26.65 10.10
N ILE A 294 -8.08 -25.47 10.73
CA ILE A 294 -7.36 -24.27 10.27
C ILE A 294 -6.06 -24.03 11.05
N CYS A 295 -5.76 -24.79 12.12
CA CYS A 295 -4.53 -24.64 12.91
C CYS A 295 -3.27 -24.67 12.03
N GLY A 296 -3.25 -25.50 10.98
CA GLY A 296 -2.12 -25.56 10.05
C GLY A 296 -1.84 -24.22 9.36
N LYS A 297 -2.88 -23.53 8.90
CA LYS A 297 -2.79 -22.21 8.27
C LYS A 297 -2.42 -21.11 9.25
N ILE A 298 -2.99 -21.14 10.46
CA ILE A 298 -2.61 -20.19 11.51
C ILE A 298 -1.14 -20.36 11.89
N LYS A 299 -0.66 -21.61 12.00
CA LYS A 299 0.74 -21.94 12.27
C LYS A 299 1.67 -21.44 11.18
N GLU A 300 1.25 -21.55 9.92
CA GLU A 300 1.99 -21.04 8.76
C GLU A 300 2.25 -19.53 8.88
N ILE A 301 1.20 -18.75 9.18
CA ILE A 301 1.30 -17.29 9.39
C ILE A 301 2.16 -16.97 10.61
N ASP A 302 1.95 -17.70 11.71
CA ASP A 302 2.70 -17.49 12.95
C ASP A 302 4.22 -17.63 12.76
N LEU A 303 4.63 -18.69 12.04
CA LEU A 303 6.04 -18.91 11.69
C LEU A 303 6.57 -17.87 10.70
N TRP A 304 5.75 -17.41 9.75
CA TRP A 304 6.14 -16.36 8.81
C TRP A 304 6.42 -15.03 9.52
N LEU A 305 5.54 -14.60 10.42
CA LEU A 305 5.68 -13.35 11.18
C LEU A 305 6.85 -13.39 12.18
N GLU A 306 7.18 -14.57 12.71
CA GLU A 306 8.37 -14.77 13.54
C GLU A 306 9.66 -14.59 12.72
N ARG A 307 9.70 -15.10 11.49
CA ARG A 307 10.87 -14.99 10.59
C ARG A 307 10.97 -13.62 9.91
N ASN A 308 9.85 -12.93 9.73
CA ASN A 308 9.78 -11.65 9.01
C ASN A 308 9.07 -10.57 9.85
N PRO A 309 9.72 -10.02 10.89
CA PRO A 309 9.09 -9.06 11.80
C PRO A 309 8.53 -7.80 11.12
N SER A 310 9.06 -7.42 9.95
CA SER A 310 8.55 -6.30 9.15
C SER A 310 7.10 -6.47 8.69
N TYR A 311 6.59 -7.70 8.64
CA TYR A 311 5.20 -7.99 8.27
C TYR A 311 4.21 -7.87 9.43
N LYS A 312 4.66 -7.73 10.69
CA LYS A 312 3.76 -7.62 11.85
C LYS A 312 2.78 -6.44 11.78
N ASN A 313 3.14 -5.37 11.06
CA ASN A 313 2.30 -4.20 10.84
C ASN A 313 1.75 -4.11 9.40
N ARG A 314 1.95 -5.13 8.57
CA ARG A 314 1.57 -5.13 7.14
C ARG A 314 0.61 -6.26 6.77
N LEU A 315 0.78 -7.43 7.38
CA LEU A 315 -0.14 -8.56 7.30
C LEU A 315 -1.05 -8.53 8.52
N LEU A 316 -2.30 -8.16 8.32
CA LEU A 316 -3.26 -7.87 9.38
C LEU A 316 -4.44 -8.83 9.32
N GLU A 317 -4.87 -9.34 10.47
CA GLU A 317 -6.08 -10.14 10.59
C GLU A 317 -7.31 -9.27 10.30
N SER A 318 -8.17 -9.74 9.42
CA SER A 318 -9.48 -9.17 9.12
C SER A 318 -10.52 -10.30 9.04
N HIS A 319 -11.81 -9.99 9.04
CA HIS A 319 -12.85 -11.02 8.98
C HIS A 319 -13.99 -10.63 8.02
N PRO A 320 -14.26 -11.40 6.94
CA PRO A 320 -15.21 -11.05 5.89
C PRO A 320 -16.61 -10.71 6.40
N GLU A 321 -17.20 -11.51 7.29
CA GLU A 321 -18.55 -11.19 7.81
C GLU A 321 -18.58 -9.89 8.61
N LEU A 322 -17.48 -9.54 9.28
CA LEU A 322 -17.37 -8.28 10.02
C LEU A 322 -17.23 -7.11 9.04
N CYS A 323 -16.38 -7.27 8.03
CA CYS A 323 -16.25 -6.31 6.93
C CYS A 323 -17.59 -6.08 6.22
N PHE A 324 -18.30 -7.14 5.82
CA PHE A 324 -19.63 -7.04 5.22
C PHE A 324 -20.62 -6.33 6.15
N THR A 325 -20.63 -6.62 7.45
CA THR A 325 -21.47 -5.90 8.43
C THR A 325 -21.15 -4.41 8.49
N MET A 326 -19.87 -4.04 8.45
CA MET A 326 -19.44 -2.63 8.50
C MET A 326 -19.74 -1.89 7.18
N LEU A 327 -19.51 -2.54 6.04
CA LEU A 327 -19.81 -1.99 4.71
C LEU A 327 -21.32 -1.87 4.43
N ASN A 328 -22.14 -2.70 5.08
CA ASN A 328 -23.59 -2.67 4.95
C ASN A 328 -24.27 -1.79 6.03
N ALA A 329 -23.49 -1.08 6.85
CA ALA A 329 -24.01 -0.24 7.93
C ALA A 329 -24.81 0.96 7.40
N LYS A 330 -25.79 1.41 8.20
CA LYS A 330 -26.61 2.61 7.95
C LYS A 330 -26.56 3.51 9.19
N GLY A 331 -25.93 4.67 9.06
CA GLY A 331 -25.51 5.48 10.20
C GLY A 331 -24.67 4.65 11.17
N GLU A 332 -25.03 4.69 12.45
CA GLU A 332 -24.40 3.90 13.51
C GLU A 332 -24.90 2.43 13.56
N GLU A 333 -25.94 2.09 12.80
CA GLU A 333 -26.52 0.75 12.81
C GLU A 333 -25.69 -0.22 11.94
N LYS A 334 -25.10 -1.21 12.61
CA LYS A 334 -24.31 -2.28 11.97
C LYS A 334 -25.23 -3.41 11.53
N ILE A 335 -25.27 -3.71 10.24
CA ILE A 335 -26.28 -4.61 9.64
C ILE A 335 -25.61 -5.85 9.02
N PRO A 336 -25.62 -7.02 9.69
CA PRO A 336 -25.12 -8.26 9.11
C PRO A 336 -25.94 -8.76 7.92
N ILE A 337 -25.27 -9.43 6.98
CA ILE A 337 -25.94 -10.10 5.85
C ILE A 337 -26.54 -11.43 6.35
N SER A 338 -27.88 -11.55 6.32
CA SER A 338 -28.65 -12.70 6.85
C SER A 338 -28.69 -13.90 5.88
N GLU A 339 -28.40 -13.68 4.60
CA GLU A 339 -28.33 -14.70 3.58
C GLU A 339 -27.02 -15.50 3.68
N ASN A 340 -27.13 -16.82 3.63
CA ASN A 340 -26.00 -17.74 3.74
C ASN A 340 -25.02 -17.54 2.57
N LYS A 341 -23.72 -17.39 2.86
CA LYS A 341 -22.69 -17.14 1.85
C LYS A 341 -22.61 -18.21 0.74
N ARG A 342 -23.06 -19.43 1.02
CA ARG A 342 -23.01 -20.56 0.06
C ARG A 342 -24.16 -20.57 -0.95
N THR A 343 -25.22 -19.80 -0.72
CA THR A 343 -26.36 -19.73 -1.66
C THR A 343 -26.12 -18.68 -2.73
N GLU A 344 -26.79 -18.81 -3.87
CA GLU A 344 -26.70 -17.82 -4.95
C GLU A 344 -27.15 -16.43 -4.50
N ALA A 345 -28.31 -16.33 -3.85
CA ALA A 345 -28.80 -15.08 -3.27
C ALA A 345 -27.81 -14.45 -2.26
N GLY A 346 -27.13 -15.27 -1.44
CA GLY A 346 -26.15 -14.77 -0.49
C GLY A 346 -24.86 -14.27 -1.13
N ARG A 347 -24.42 -14.88 -2.24
CA ARG A 347 -23.30 -14.40 -3.05
C ARG A 347 -23.65 -13.11 -3.80
N GLU A 348 -24.82 -13.07 -4.43
CA GLU A 348 -25.28 -11.91 -5.19
C GLU A 348 -25.38 -10.68 -4.30
N LYS A 349 -25.92 -10.82 -3.07
CA LYS A 349 -26.01 -9.71 -2.12
C LYS A 349 -24.63 -9.17 -1.70
N ARG A 350 -23.65 -10.05 -1.45
CA ARG A 350 -22.27 -9.67 -1.14
C ARG A 350 -21.60 -8.96 -2.32
N LEU A 351 -21.72 -9.51 -3.53
CA LEU A 351 -21.19 -8.89 -4.74
C LEU A 351 -21.86 -7.54 -5.05
N SER A 352 -23.17 -7.43 -4.87
CA SER A 352 -23.93 -6.19 -5.07
C SER A 352 -23.47 -5.10 -4.09
N LEU A 353 -23.26 -5.44 -2.81
CA LEU A 353 -22.69 -4.51 -1.84
C LEU A 353 -21.28 -4.05 -2.26
N LEU A 354 -20.41 -4.98 -2.65
CA LEU A 354 -19.03 -4.66 -3.05
C LEU A 354 -18.99 -3.81 -4.33
N LYS A 355 -19.91 -4.04 -5.28
CA LYS A 355 -20.07 -3.19 -6.49
C LYS A 355 -20.35 -1.72 -6.14
N GLY A 356 -20.98 -1.44 -4.99
CA GLY A 356 -21.20 -0.08 -4.50
C GLY A 356 -19.92 0.65 -4.07
N TYR A 357 -18.85 -0.08 -3.77
CA TYR A 357 -17.58 0.47 -3.29
C TYR A 357 -16.42 0.29 -4.27
N TYR A 358 -16.51 -0.71 -5.14
CA TYR A 358 -15.48 -1.04 -6.12
C TYR A 358 -16.12 -1.42 -7.46
N ASP A 359 -15.99 -0.53 -8.45
CA ASP A 359 -16.59 -0.59 -9.78
C ASP A 359 -16.17 -1.86 -10.56
N LYS A 360 -14.93 -2.32 -10.37
CA LYS A 360 -14.39 -3.53 -11.01
C LYS A 360 -14.75 -4.84 -10.32
N THR A 361 -15.65 -4.83 -9.34
CA THR A 361 -16.18 -6.08 -8.75
C THR A 361 -16.74 -7.04 -9.81
N SER A 362 -17.37 -6.51 -10.87
CA SER A 362 -17.85 -7.32 -12.01
C SER A 362 -16.74 -8.03 -12.78
N ARG A 363 -15.51 -7.50 -12.77
CA ARG A 363 -14.35 -8.14 -13.37
C ARG A 363 -13.87 -9.34 -12.56
N VAL A 364 -13.88 -9.23 -11.22
CA VAL A 364 -13.60 -10.38 -10.33
C VAL A 364 -14.62 -11.48 -10.54
N GLU A 365 -15.90 -11.11 -10.64
CA GLU A 365 -16.99 -12.06 -10.94
C GLU A 365 -16.74 -12.78 -12.28
N LYS A 366 -16.28 -12.06 -13.31
CA LYS A 366 -15.90 -12.66 -14.59
C LYS A 366 -14.72 -13.64 -14.45
N ILE A 367 -13.62 -13.22 -13.83
CA ILE A 367 -12.42 -14.06 -13.62
C ILE A 367 -12.78 -15.35 -12.86
N MET A 368 -13.50 -15.21 -11.75
CA MET A 368 -13.96 -16.31 -10.91
C MET A 368 -14.85 -17.29 -11.67
N ASN A 369 -15.68 -16.80 -12.60
CA ASN A 369 -16.55 -17.65 -13.39
C ASN A 369 -15.82 -18.28 -14.58
N GLU A 370 -14.84 -17.63 -15.20
CA GLU A 370 -14.11 -18.16 -16.36
C GLU A 370 -13.06 -19.21 -15.96
N ASP A 371 -12.42 -19.06 -14.80
CA ASP A 371 -11.44 -20.02 -14.29
C ASP A 371 -12.12 -21.24 -13.63
N PRO A 372 -11.90 -22.49 -14.11
CA PRO A 372 -12.52 -23.69 -13.57
C PRO A 372 -12.15 -24.02 -12.11
N ARG A 373 -10.99 -23.58 -11.63
CA ARG A 373 -10.55 -23.76 -10.24
C ARG A 373 -11.26 -22.76 -9.34
N LEU A 374 -11.22 -21.47 -9.71
CA LEU A 374 -11.87 -20.40 -8.95
C LEU A 374 -13.39 -20.56 -8.89
N ARG A 375 -14.01 -21.09 -9.95
CA ARG A 375 -15.45 -21.37 -10.00
C ARG A 375 -15.93 -22.33 -8.89
N LYS A 376 -15.05 -23.16 -8.34
CA LYS A 376 -15.35 -24.07 -7.21
C LYS A 376 -15.18 -23.42 -5.84
N MET A 377 -14.58 -22.23 -5.79
CA MET A 377 -14.16 -21.50 -4.60
C MET A 377 -14.78 -20.10 -4.55
N LYS A 378 -16.01 -19.96 -5.06
CA LYS A 378 -16.65 -18.64 -5.21
C LYS A 378 -16.73 -17.87 -3.91
N ASP A 379 -17.06 -18.57 -2.82
CA ASP A 379 -17.22 -17.95 -1.52
C ASP A 379 -15.87 -17.42 -1.01
N ASP A 380 -14.79 -18.19 -1.18
CA ASP A 380 -13.43 -17.81 -0.79
C ASP A 380 -12.92 -16.60 -1.60
N VAL A 381 -13.23 -16.54 -2.90
CA VAL A 381 -12.90 -15.39 -3.76
C VAL A 381 -13.68 -14.12 -3.35
N ILE A 382 -14.96 -14.26 -3.01
CA ILE A 382 -15.80 -13.14 -2.56
C ILE A 382 -15.32 -12.62 -1.21
N ASP A 383 -14.95 -13.51 -0.29
CA ASP A 383 -14.41 -13.17 1.02
C ASP A 383 -13.05 -12.45 0.87
N ALA A 384 -12.14 -12.96 0.05
CA ALA A 384 -10.88 -12.29 -0.28
C ALA A 384 -11.09 -10.91 -0.95
N LEU A 385 -12.06 -10.78 -1.87
CA LEU A 385 -12.40 -9.48 -2.45
C LEU A 385 -12.92 -8.50 -1.39
N CYS A 386 -13.77 -8.96 -0.46
CA CYS A 386 -14.27 -8.13 0.63
C CYS A 386 -13.13 -7.53 1.47
N LEU A 387 -12.11 -8.35 1.74
CA LEU A 387 -10.91 -7.90 2.46
C LEU A 387 -10.08 -6.91 1.62
N ALA A 388 -9.93 -7.14 0.32
CA ALA A 388 -9.20 -6.22 -0.56
C ALA A 388 -9.89 -4.85 -0.62
N VAL A 389 -11.22 -4.82 -0.79
CA VAL A 389 -12.03 -3.60 -0.78
C VAL A 389 -11.98 -2.90 0.58
N THR A 390 -12.02 -3.66 1.68
CA THR A 390 -11.86 -3.11 3.03
C THR A 390 -10.51 -2.43 3.20
N GLY A 391 -9.42 -3.06 2.74
CA GLY A 391 -8.10 -2.46 2.73
C GLY A 391 -8.06 -1.17 1.91
N MET A 392 -8.61 -1.20 0.69
CA MET A 392 -8.66 -0.03 -0.21
C MET A 392 -9.39 1.15 0.43
N LEU A 393 -10.54 0.91 1.06
CA LEU A 393 -11.28 1.92 1.79
C LEU A 393 -10.53 2.36 3.06
N GLY A 394 -9.85 1.45 3.74
CA GLY A 394 -9.00 1.74 4.89
C GLY A 394 -7.83 2.66 4.56
N MET A 395 -7.28 2.59 3.34
CA MET A 395 -6.28 3.55 2.87
C MET A 395 -6.85 4.97 2.70
N LYS A 396 -8.15 5.09 2.43
CA LYS A 396 -8.84 6.38 2.26
C LYS A 396 -9.37 6.96 3.57
N TYR A 397 -9.93 6.11 4.44
CA TYR A 397 -10.65 6.53 5.64
C TYR A 397 -9.97 6.14 6.96
N GLY A 398 -8.86 5.40 6.89
CA GLY A 398 -8.22 4.77 8.04
C GLY A 398 -8.82 3.40 8.35
N LEU A 399 -7.96 2.45 8.72
CA LEU A 399 -8.41 1.16 9.29
C LEU A 399 -8.81 1.35 10.75
N LYS A 400 -9.94 0.75 11.13
CA LYS A 400 -10.33 0.58 12.53
C LYS A 400 -9.87 -0.78 13.04
N THR A 401 -9.50 -0.81 14.31
CA THR A 401 -9.09 -2.01 15.02
C THR A 401 -10.18 -2.42 16.00
N ILE A 402 -10.44 -3.71 16.10
CA ILE A 402 -11.35 -4.30 17.09
C ILE A 402 -10.52 -5.24 17.96
N PRO A 403 -10.44 -5.00 19.29
CA PRO A 403 -10.91 -3.80 19.99
C PRO A 403 -10.08 -2.56 19.63
N GLU A 404 -10.60 -1.34 19.90
CA GLU A 404 -9.90 -0.08 19.59
C GLU A 404 -8.50 0.03 20.21
N LYS A 405 -8.31 -0.59 21.38
CA LYS A 405 -7.02 -0.72 22.06
C LYS A 405 -6.64 -2.20 22.10
N PRO A 406 -5.96 -2.71 21.07
CA PRO A 406 -5.57 -4.11 21.02
C PRO A 406 -4.46 -4.39 22.04
N THR A 407 -4.55 -5.56 22.65
CA THR A 407 -3.45 -6.14 23.42
C THR A 407 -2.46 -6.81 22.47
N HIS A 408 -1.28 -7.14 22.97
CA HIS A 408 -0.27 -7.87 22.20
C HIS A 408 -0.07 -9.24 22.83
N ASP A 409 0.20 -10.24 22.00
CA ASP A 409 0.65 -11.53 22.50
C ASP A 409 2.11 -11.48 22.99
N ARG A 410 2.62 -12.62 23.49
CA ARG A 410 3.99 -12.73 23.99
C ARG A 410 5.09 -12.51 22.94
N ARG A 411 4.74 -12.51 21.65
CA ARG A 411 5.65 -12.20 20.53
C ARG A 411 5.51 -10.75 20.05
N CYS A 412 4.82 -9.92 20.83
CA CYS A 412 4.50 -8.53 20.51
C CYS A 412 3.72 -8.40 19.19
N ILE A 413 2.87 -9.37 18.87
CA ILE A 413 1.95 -9.29 17.73
C ILE A 413 0.60 -8.76 18.25
N PRO A 414 0.04 -7.69 17.65
CA PRO A 414 -1.27 -7.19 18.05
C PRO A 414 -2.36 -8.26 17.89
N MET A 415 -3.15 -8.48 18.94
CA MET A 415 -4.35 -9.30 18.91
C MET A 415 -5.54 -8.42 18.53
N GLN A 416 -5.76 -8.27 17.22
CA GLN A 416 -6.77 -7.37 16.67
C GLN A 416 -7.43 -7.95 15.41
N ILE A 417 -8.67 -7.55 15.14
CA ILE A 417 -9.29 -7.71 13.83
C ILE A 417 -9.46 -6.31 13.25
N VAL A 418 -8.95 -6.07 12.05
CA VAL A 418 -9.09 -4.79 11.37
C VAL A 418 -10.32 -4.76 10.48
N CYS A 419 -10.93 -3.59 10.33
CA CYS A 419 -12.02 -3.33 9.40
C CYS A 419 -12.00 -1.85 8.99
N VAL A 420 -13.02 -1.39 8.26
CA VAL A 420 -13.20 0.01 7.90
C VAL A 420 -14.59 0.47 8.32
N GLU A 421 -14.71 1.74 8.70
CA GLU A 421 -16.00 2.40 8.91
C GLU A 421 -16.07 3.59 7.97
N ILE A 422 -17.12 3.64 7.14
CA ILE A 422 -17.26 4.66 6.11
C ILE A 422 -18.02 5.84 6.70
N PRO A 423 -17.45 7.06 6.69
CA PRO A 423 -18.18 8.27 7.08
C PRO A 423 -19.41 8.44 6.19
N GLN A 424 -20.58 8.66 6.80
CA GLN A 424 -21.85 8.86 6.09
C GLN A 424 -22.08 10.31 5.71
#